data_AF-A0A917HFK2-F1
#
_entry.id   AF-A0A917HFK2-F1
#
_cell.length_a   1.000
_cell.length_b   1.000
_cell.length_c   1.000
_cell.angle_alpha   90.00
_cell.angle_beta   90.00
_cell.angle_gamma   90.00
#
_symmetry.space_group_name_H-M   'P 1'
#
loop_
_entity.id
_entity.type
_entity.pdbx_description
1 polymer ?
#
loop_
_entity_poly.entity_id
_entity_poly.type
_entity_poly.pdbx_seq_one_letter_code
_entity_poly.pdbx_strand_id
1 'polypeptide(L)'
;MINNTKEVTWNREWINEFESPWGIFEKFKYANAASVKDIFCLFGTKEVRQLQSSPGKLHRNLTTLDGIEEQLISKSLAYPVKKTHYQNIASLFGVLSHDKSDINKYFYNHLVFCKHCISIGYHSLFHQFLLISKCPYHNTPLIKECPTCGREIPYILSDEYTDPPFTCKCGYSLIEKHTRKMNFSIWKEAKKLSVKDSSIKKWLSLDKSADNLCKIYFFQSQNLKTDHIIKHLIWVLNSGPIDRKNGHHMVHVNSYRKGASQAQRVEFYTFSFKIYKSIARHLKKTLLKNHITCIARLKRKAPDKEMCPYAYAFVNWRKNLEGLNHYSDSENGLKYKRHSEPMLEFTLKQNNITLKDLIEDIKVTFPKTARNHQLIWVINKIIPILILNHFYNWLAISKEFASNNLITHYTPFGYECMPYFVMEFSKKEGEGIKLSYKDPIYINLGQKLANLICPFSSMT
;
A
#
# COMPACT_ATOMS: atom_id res chain seq x y z
N MET A 1 -38.74 7.69 19.65
CA MET A 1 -38.97 7.86 18.20
C MET A 1 -38.79 9.35 17.90
N ILE A 2 -37.78 9.73 17.13
CA ILE A 2 -37.45 11.14 16.86
C ILE A 2 -38.09 11.50 15.52
N ASN A 3 -38.92 12.56 15.51
CA ASN A 3 -39.64 13.06 14.34
C ASN A 3 -38.70 13.43 13.19
N ASN A 4 -39.12 13.10 11.97
CA ASN A 4 -38.41 13.21 10.69
C ASN A 4 -38.22 14.67 10.17
N THR A 5 -38.28 15.67 11.05
CA THR A 5 -38.35 17.10 10.68
C THR A 5 -37.45 17.99 11.56
N LYS A 6 -36.30 17.49 12.03
CA LYS A 6 -35.28 18.42 12.54
C LYS A 6 -34.66 19.16 11.36
N GLU A 7 -34.96 20.45 11.23
CA GLU A 7 -34.20 21.34 10.37
C GLU A 7 -32.76 21.37 10.85
N VAL A 8 -31.83 21.05 9.96
CA VAL A 8 -30.39 21.08 10.26
C VAL A 8 -29.84 22.47 9.95
N THR A 9 -29.02 23.01 10.84
CA THR A 9 -28.25 24.22 10.59
C THR A 9 -27.05 23.86 9.72
N TRP A 10 -27.14 24.20 8.43
CA TRP A 10 -26.09 23.92 7.47
C TRP A 10 -26.01 24.97 6.37
N ASN A 11 -24.80 25.21 5.86
CA ASN A 11 -24.57 25.96 4.64
C ASN A 11 -23.64 25.16 3.72
N ARG A 12 -24.10 24.86 2.49
CA ARG A 12 -23.31 24.12 1.49
C ARG A 12 -21.95 24.77 1.19
N GLU A 13 -21.81 26.08 1.37
CA GLU A 13 -20.57 26.81 1.15
C GLU A 13 -19.49 26.52 2.19
N TRP A 14 -19.82 25.82 3.27
CA TRP A 14 -18.86 25.37 4.27
C TRP A 14 -18.03 24.18 3.83
N ILE A 15 -18.43 23.47 2.76
CA ILE A 15 -17.68 22.36 2.18
C ILE A 15 -16.72 22.89 1.12
N ASN A 16 -15.47 22.47 1.20
CA ASN A 16 -14.39 22.91 0.32
C ASN A 16 -13.89 21.76 -0.58
N GLU A 17 -13.12 22.11 -1.61
CA GLU A 17 -12.47 21.12 -2.47
C GLU A 17 -11.54 20.20 -1.65
N PHE A 18 -11.55 18.91 -1.98
CA PHE A 18 -10.83 17.87 -1.23
C PHE A 18 -11.12 17.82 0.26
N GLU A 19 -12.21 18.42 0.76
CA GLU A 19 -12.57 18.29 2.18
C GLU A 19 -12.92 16.85 2.50
N SER A 20 -12.35 16.33 3.59
CA SER A 20 -12.55 14.96 4.00
C SER A 20 -13.87 14.81 4.77
N PRO A 21 -14.48 13.60 4.77
CA PRO A 21 -15.70 13.37 5.51
C PRO A 21 -15.59 13.69 7.00
N TRP A 22 -14.42 13.46 7.62
CA TRP A 22 -14.16 13.86 9.01
C TRP A 22 -14.43 15.36 9.24
N GLY A 23 -13.84 16.23 8.41
CA GLY A 23 -14.03 17.69 8.53
C GLY A 23 -15.50 18.10 8.35
N ILE A 24 -16.17 17.51 7.36
CA ILE A 24 -17.60 17.77 7.09
C ILE A 24 -18.47 17.37 8.30
N PHE A 25 -18.25 16.18 8.87
CA PHE A 25 -19.04 15.70 9.99
C PHE A 25 -18.73 16.44 11.30
N GLU A 26 -17.49 16.83 11.55
CA GLU A 26 -17.15 17.67 12.73
C GLU A 26 -17.79 19.06 12.63
N LYS A 27 -17.80 19.69 11.44
CA LYS A 27 -18.57 20.92 11.19
C LYS A 27 -20.06 20.73 11.45
N PHE A 28 -20.62 19.61 10.96
CA PHE A 28 -22.03 19.28 11.15
C PHE A 28 -22.37 19.14 12.64
N LYS A 29 -21.58 18.37 13.39
CA LYS A 29 -21.72 18.20 14.84
C LYS A 29 -21.63 19.54 15.55
N TYR A 30 -20.65 20.37 15.20
CA TYR A 30 -20.46 21.69 15.81
C TYR A 30 -21.67 22.61 15.55
N ALA A 31 -22.15 22.70 14.31
CA ALA A 31 -23.25 23.59 13.93
C ALA A 31 -24.62 23.17 14.51
N ASN A 32 -24.79 21.87 14.80
CA ASN A 32 -26.08 21.30 15.22
C ASN A 32 -26.09 20.80 16.66
N ALA A 33 -24.99 20.97 17.41
CA ALA A 33 -24.77 20.31 18.70
C ALA A 33 -25.11 18.80 18.65
N ALA A 34 -24.73 18.16 17.53
CA ALA A 34 -25.12 16.81 17.20
C ALA A 34 -24.04 15.80 17.61
N SER A 35 -24.49 14.59 17.94
CA SER A 35 -23.64 13.43 18.19
C SER A 35 -23.47 12.57 16.94
N VAL A 36 -22.57 11.58 16.99
CA VAL A 36 -22.48 10.54 15.95
C VAL A 36 -23.77 9.72 15.84
N LYS A 37 -24.52 9.56 16.94
CA LYS A 37 -25.83 8.91 16.90
C LYS A 37 -26.80 9.70 16.04
N ASP A 38 -26.82 11.02 16.16
CA ASP A 38 -27.68 11.88 15.33
C ASP A 38 -27.29 11.80 13.84
N ILE A 39 -25.99 11.77 13.52
CA ILE A 39 -25.49 11.56 12.15
C ILE A 39 -26.04 10.25 11.57
N PHE A 40 -25.96 9.14 12.30
CA PHE A 40 -26.48 7.86 11.80
C PHE A 40 -28.01 7.83 11.75
N CYS A 41 -28.72 8.47 12.67
CA CYS A 41 -30.17 8.59 12.60
C CYS A 41 -30.62 9.36 11.35
N LEU A 42 -29.91 10.44 10.99
CA LEU A 42 -30.26 11.29 9.85
C LEU A 42 -29.77 10.74 8.51
N PHE A 43 -28.53 10.25 8.47
CA PHE A 43 -27.82 9.95 7.22
C PHE A 43 -27.41 8.48 7.10
N GLY A 44 -27.64 7.65 8.12
CA GLY A 44 -27.24 6.23 8.09
C GLY A 44 -27.97 5.45 7.01
N THR A 45 -27.48 4.28 6.59
CA THR A 45 -28.25 3.35 5.72
C THR A 45 -29.47 2.80 6.45
N LYS A 46 -30.40 2.16 5.72
CA LYS A 46 -31.59 1.53 6.33
C LYS A 46 -31.21 0.57 7.46
N GLU A 47 -30.20 -0.27 7.23
CA GLU A 47 -29.67 -1.23 8.20
C GLU A 47 -29.11 -0.51 9.43
N VAL A 48 -28.26 0.50 9.23
CA VAL A 48 -27.61 1.26 10.31
C VAL A 48 -28.63 1.99 11.19
N ARG A 49 -29.68 2.58 10.59
CA ARG A 49 -30.74 3.28 11.34
C ARG A 49 -31.60 2.35 12.21
N GLN A 50 -31.62 1.06 11.91
CA GLN A 50 -32.40 0.06 12.64
C GLN A 50 -31.62 -0.58 13.80
N LEU A 51 -30.31 -0.32 13.90
CA LEU A 51 -29.46 -0.86 14.96
C LEU A 51 -29.85 -0.25 16.31
N GLN A 52 -29.99 -1.12 17.31
CA GLN A 52 -30.19 -0.73 18.71
C GLN A 52 -28.85 -0.39 19.42
N SER A 53 -27.75 -0.91 18.89
CA SER A 53 -26.38 -0.70 19.37
C SER A 53 -25.59 0.20 18.42
N SER A 54 -24.40 0.64 18.87
CA SER A 54 -23.50 1.43 18.02
C SER A 54 -23.10 0.65 16.76
N PRO A 55 -23.10 1.29 15.57
CA PRO A 55 -22.71 0.62 14.34
C PRO A 55 -21.29 0.05 14.41
N GLY A 56 -21.07 -1.09 13.76
CA GLY A 56 -19.75 -1.71 13.67
C GLY A 56 -18.71 -0.85 12.94
N LYS A 57 -17.43 -1.23 13.04
CA LYS A 57 -16.28 -0.50 12.47
C LYS A 57 -16.44 -0.19 10.98
N LEU A 58 -17.02 -1.12 10.21
CA LEU A 58 -17.25 -0.94 8.77
C LEU A 58 -18.15 0.27 8.49
N HIS A 59 -19.29 0.38 9.19
CA HIS A 59 -20.23 1.48 9.00
C HIS A 59 -19.70 2.83 9.50
N ARG A 60 -18.74 2.83 10.43
CA ARG A 60 -18.10 4.02 10.98
C ARG A 60 -16.89 4.51 10.16
N ASN A 61 -16.47 3.76 9.15
CA ASN A 61 -15.28 4.08 8.36
C ASN A 61 -15.50 5.33 7.49
N LEU A 62 -14.68 6.37 7.72
CA LEU A 62 -14.77 7.66 7.02
C LEU A 62 -14.10 7.66 5.63
N THR A 63 -13.36 6.60 5.28
CA THR A 63 -12.78 6.41 3.96
C THR A 63 -13.81 5.78 3.00
N THR A 64 -14.57 4.78 3.47
CA THR A 64 -15.56 4.08 2.63
C THR A 64 -16.96 4.66 2.75
N LEU A 65 -17.35 5.27 3.88
CA LEU A 65 -18.70 5.79 4.11
C LEU A 65 -19.81 4.75 3.90
N ASP A 66 -19.53 3.48 4.20
CA ASP A 66 -20.46 2.37 3.99
C ASP A 66 -21.71 2.48 4.88
N GLY A 67 -21.58 3.13 6.03
CA GLY A 67 -22.70 3.37 6.93
C GLY A 67 -23.60 4.54 6.55
N ILE A 68 -23.27 5.31 5.50
CA ILE A 68 -23.96 6.55 5.13
C ILE A 68 -24.69 6.41 3.78
N GLU A 69 -25.94 6.86 3.76
CA GLU A 69 -26.84 6.89 2.60
C GLU A 69 -26.71 8.21 1.84
N GLU A 70 -26.26 8.14 0.58
CA GLU A 70 -25.98 9.32 -0.26
C GLU A 70 -27.22 10.16 -0.49
N GLN A 71 -28.38 9.54 -0.72
CA GLN A 71 -29.61 10.30 -0.99
C GLN A 71 -30.03 11.18 0.20
N LEU A 72 -29.83 10.70 1.43
CA LEU A 72 -30.23 11.41 2.65
C LEU A 72 -29.26 12.53 3.00
N ILE A 73 -27.95 12.26 2.97
CA ILE A 73 -26.95 13.27 3.27
C ILE A 73 -26.97 14.39 2.23
N SER A 74 -27.15 14.05 0.95
CA SER A 74 -27.12 15.03 -0.13
C SER A 74 -28.35 15.92 -0.16
N LYS A 75 -29.51 15.38 0.21
CA LYS A 75 -30.72 16.17 0.45
C LYS A 75 -30.54 17.13 1.62
N SER A 76 -30.02 16.64 2.74
CA SER A 76 -29.93 17.41 3.99
C SER A 76 -28.86 18.49 3.95
N LEU A 77 -27.72 18.22 3.32
CA LEU A 77 -26.60 19.15 3.22
C LEU A 77 -26.59 19.96 1.92
N ALA A 78 -27.56 19.72 1.04
CA ALA A 78 -27.64 20.29 -0.31
C ALA A 78 -26.32 20.12 -1.10
N TYR A 79 -25.64 18.99 -0.91
CA TYR A 79 -24.32 18.71 -1.47
C TYR A 79 -24.07 17.20 -1.61
N PRO A 80 -23.57 16.70 -2.76
CA PRO A 80 -23.38 15.27 -3.03
C PRO A 80 -22.14 14.68 -2.32
N VAL A 81 -22.17 14.56 -0.99
CA VAL A 81 -20.99 14.28 -0.14
C VAL A 81 -20.25 13.01 -0.54
N LYS A 82 -20.93 11.86 -0.60
CA LYS A 82 -20.29 10.56 -0.86
C LYS A 82 -19.79 10.50 -2.30
N LYS A 83 -20.58 11.03 -3.25
CA LYS A 83 -20.20 11.11 -4.66
C LYS A 83 -18.95 11.97 -4.84
N THR A 84 -18.90 13.18 -4.27
CA THR A 84 -17.73 14.05 -4.38
C THR A 84 -16.52 13.50 -3.64
N HIS A 85 -16.71 12.87 -2.48
CA HIS A 85 -15.64 12.16 -1.77
C HIS A 85 -14.97 11.09 -2.65
N TYR A 86 -15.75 10.23 -3.30
CA TYR A 86 -15.17 9.22 -4.20
C TYR A 86 -14.56 9.81 -5.47
N GLN A 87 -15.07 10.93 -5.98
CA GLN A 87 -14.43 11.65 -7.09
C GLN A 87 -13.06 12.22 -6.68
N ASN A 88 -12.95 12.75 -5.45
CA ASN A 88 -11.70 13.22 -4.88
C ASN A 88 -10.73 12.05 -4.64
N ILE A 89 -11.20 10.91 -4.11
CA ILE A 89 -10.39 9.68 -3.99
C ILE A 89 -9.91 9.22 -5.37
N ALA A 90 -10.78 9.17 -6.38
CA ALA A 90 -10.39 8.78 -7.73
C ALA A 90 -9.30 9.70 -8.29
N SER A 91 -9.43 11.02 -8.07
CA SER A 91 -8.43 12.02 -8.48
C SER A 91 -7.10 11.84 -7.74
N LEU A 92 -7.11 11.47 -6.46
CA LEU A 92 -5.91 11.14 -5.70
C LEU A 92 -5.26 9.83 -6.15
N PHE A 93 -6.06 8.86 -6.54
CA PHE A 93 -5.56 7.56 -6.94
C PHE A 93 -4.96 7.62 -8.33
N GLY A 94 -5.56 8.35 -9.29
CA GLY A 94 -5.04 8.55 -10.64
C GLY A 94 -4.41 7.28 -11.24
N VAL A 95 -3.08 7.29 -11.34
CA VAL A 95 -2.24 6.21 -11.88
C VAL A 95 -1.97 5.04 -10.91
N LEU A 96 -2.57 4.97 -9.72
CA LEU A 96 -2.43 3.81 -8.82
C LEU A 96 -3.27 2.63 -9.33
N SER A 97 -2.79 1.39 -9.13
CA SER A 97 -3.58 0.19 -9.47
C SER A 97 -4.85 0.16 -8.63
N HIS A 98 -5.99 0.09 -9.30
CA HIS A 98 -7.30 0.13 -8.65
C HIS A 98 -7.67 -1.28 -8.20
N ASP A 99 -7.31 -1.64 -6.98
CA ASP A 99 -8.19 -2.53 -6.26
C ASP A 99 -9.20 -1.67 -5.50
N LYS A 100 -10.41 -1.54 -6.05
CA LYS A 100 -11.50 -0.80 -5.41
C LYS A 100 -11.90 -1.43 -4.07
N SER A 101 -11.57 -2.71 -3.85
CA SER A 101 -11.95 -3.44 -2.65
C SER A 101 -11.11 -3.07 -1.41
N ASP A 102 -9.95 -2.44 -1.58
CA ASP A 102 -9.11 -2.02 -0.46
C ASP A 102 -8.47 -0.64 -0.66
N ILE A 103 -9.31 0.39 -0.80
CA ILE A 103 -8.85 1.79 -0.79
C ILE A 103 -8.19 2.18 0.54
N ASN A 104 -8.51 1.48 1.62
CA ASN A 104 -8.00 1.78 2.97
C ASN A 104 -6.48 1.60 3.04
N LYS A 105 -5.88 0.73 2.22
CA LYS A 105 -4.42 0.54 2.18
C LYS A 105 -3.63 1.79 1.77
N TYR A 106 -4.27 2.82 1.22
CA TYR A 106 -3.64 4.08 0.83
C TYR A 106 -3.98 5.26 1.75
N PHE A 107 -4.75 5.03 2.81
CA PHE A 107 -5.12 6.06 3.78
C PHE A 107 -4.64 5.68 5.18
N TYR A 108 -4.28 6.69 5.98
CA TYR A 108 -4.05 6.47 7.40
C TYR A 108 -5.35 5.97 8.07
N ASN A 109 -5.23 5.11 9.08
CA ASN A 109 -6.36 4.61 9.87
C ASN A 109 -6.67 5.50 11.09
N HIS A 110 -5.82 6.47 11.39
CA HIS A 110 -6.00 7.55 12.36
C HIS A 110 -6.00 8.91 11.64
N LEU A 111 -6.61 9.91 12.25
CA LEU A 111 -6.66 11.28 11.78
C LEU A 111 -5.25 11.85 11.67
N VAL A 112 -4.87 12.25 10.46
CA VAL A 112 -3.62 12.94 10.19
C VAL A 112 -3.97 14.32 9.65
N PHE A 113 -3.42 15.38 10.22
CA PHE A 113 -3.89 16.74 9.94
C PHE A 113 -2.77 17.77 9.85
N CYS A 114 -3.05 18.89 9.18
CA CYS A 114 -2.21 20.09 9.21
C CYS A 114 -2.75 21.07 10.25
N LYS A 115 -1.89 21.55 11.17
CA LYS A 115 -2.26 22.54 12.20
C LYS A 115 -2.96 23.77 11.63
N HIS A 116 -2.45 24.31 10.52
CA HIS A 116 -3.02 25.50 9.89
C HIS A 116 -4.39 25.24 9.24
N CYS A 117 -4.54 24.14 8.49
CA CYS A 117 -5.83 23.79 7.90
C CYS A 117 -6.90 23.54 8.97
N ILE A 118 -6.56 22.72 9.99
CA ILE A 118 -7.54 22.32 10.99
C ILE A 118 -7.91 23.48 11.92
N SER A 119 -7.03 24.48 12.09
CA SER A 119 -7.31 25.69 12.88
C SER A 119 -8.56 26.45 12.41
N ILE A 120 -8.82 26.46 11.10
CA ILE A 120 -9.99 27.09 10.47
C ILE A 120 -11.13 26.09 10.23
N GLY A 121 -11.08 24.93 10.89
CA GLY A 121 -12.08 23.85 10.76
C GLY A 121 -11.98 23.05 9.46
N TYR A 122 -10.91 23.17 8.67
CA TYR A 122 -10.75 22.44 7.41
C TYR A 122 -9.84 21.21 7.57
N HIS A 123 -10.34 20.05 7.16
CA HIS A 123 -9.56 18.83 7.10
C HIS A 123 -9.59 18.27 5.67
N SER A 124 -8.44 18.19 5.02
CA SER A 124 -8.33 17.73 3.64
C SER A 124 -8.09 16.23 3.54
N LEU A 125 -8.64 15.61 2.49
CA LEU A 125 -8.36 14.24 2.10
C LEU A 125 -6.87 14.03 1.77
N PHE A 126 -6.14 15.07 1.33
CA PHE A 126 -4.69 14.99 1.16
C PHE A 126 -3.95 14.64 2.45
N HIS A 127 -4.43 15.11 3.61
CA HIS A 127 -3.77 14.83 4.88
C HIS A 127 -3.89 13.34 5.27
N GLN A 128 -4.97 12.70 4.82
CA GLN A 128 -5.26 11.31 5.14
C GLN A 128 -4.54 10.33 4.19
N PHE A 129 -4.03 10.79 3.05
CA PHE A 129 -3.41 9.94 2.02
C PHE A 129 -1.96 9.58 2.37
N LEU A 130 -1.63 8.29 2.44
CA LEU A 130 -0.34 7.78 2.95
C LEU A 130 0.89 8.32 2.21
N LEU A 131 0.75 8.61 0.91
CA LEU A 131 1.83 9.09 0.06
C LEU A 131 2.17 10.58 0.28
N ILE A 132 1.43 11.26 1.14
CA ILE A 132 1.60 12.67 1.49
C ILE A 132 1.92 12.76 2.98
N SER A 133 3.10 13.25 3.34
CA SER A 133 3.51 13.49 4.73
C SER A 133 3.68 14.98 5.07
N LYS A 134 3.56 15.86 4.08
CA LYS A 134 3.46 17.32 4.24
C LYS A 134 2.14 17.86 3.70
N CYS A 135 1.59 18.87 4.36
CA CYS A 135 0.39 19.55 3.90
C CYS A 135 0.63 20.20 2.52
N PRO A 136 -0.15 19.87 1.48
CA PRO A 136 0.05 20.45 0.16
C PRO A 136 -0.25 21.96 0.09
N TYR A 137 -1.01 22.48 1.05
CA TYR A 137 -1.40 23.90 1.13
C TYR A 137 -0.38 24.77 1.88
N HIS A 138 0.28 24.20 2.89
CA HIS A 138 1.15 24.93 3.82
C HIS A 138 2.61 24.45 3.79
N ASN A 139 2.92 23.33 3.14
CA ASN A 139 4.23 22.70 3.09
C ASN A 139 4.85 22.36 4.47
N THR A 140 3.99 22.21 5.48
CA THR A 140 4.39 21.81 6.84
C THR A 140 4.21 20.30 7.02
N PRO A 141 5.02 19.63 7.87
CA PRO A 141 4.78 18.24 8.25
C PRO A 141 3.36 18.05 8.80
N LEU A 142 2.76 16.90 8.48
CA LEU A 142 1.45 16.51 9.01
C LEU A 142 1.61 15.92 10.42
N ILE A 143 0.64 16.22 11.28
CA ILE A 143 0.55 15.76 12.66
C ILE A 143 -0.31 14.48 12.69
N LYS A 144 0.15 13.46 13.41
CA LYS A 144 -0.49 12.12 13.46
C LYS A 144 -1.14 11.80 14.81
N GLU A 145 -0.82 12.58 15.82
CA GLU A 145 -1.25 12.39 17.20
C GLU A 145 -1.65 13.72 17.83
N CYS A 146 -2.43 13.68 18.91
CA CYS A 146 -2.75 14.88 19.66
C CYS A 146 -1.46 15.52 20.21
N PRO A 147 -1.19 16.81 19.95
CA PRO A 147 0.02 17.49 20.44
C PRO A 147 0.14 17.57 21.97
N THR A 148 -0.95 17.34 22.71
CA THR A 148 -0.97 17.41 24.17
C THR A 148 -0.87 16.05 24.83
N CYS A 149 -1.67 15.07 24.39
CA CYS A 149 -1.71 13.76 25.06
C CYS A 149 -1.05 12.62 24.27
N GLY A 150 -0.52 12.88 23.06
CA GLY A 150 0.12 11.87 22.20
C GLY A 150 -0.82 10.80 21.66
N ARG A 151 -2.14 10.93 21.87
CA ARG A 151 -3.12 9.94 21.41
C ARG A 151 -3.39 10.07 19.92
N GLU A 152 -3.30 8.96 19.19
CA GLU A 152 -3.86 8.83 17.83
C GLU A 152 -5.39 8.86 17.89
N ILE A 153 -6.03 9.71 17.09
CA ILE A 153 -7.49 9.76 16.97
C ILE A 153 -7.88 8.86 15.80
N PRO A 154 -8.62 7.75 15.98
CA PRO A 154 -9.02 6.90 14.87
C PRO A 154 -9.83 7.65 13.80
N TYR A 155 -9.57 7.37 12.51
CA TYR A 155 -10.26 8.00 11.38
C TYR A 155 -11.62 7.32 11.11
N ILE A 156 -12.50 7.40 12.10
CA ILE A 156 -13.86 6.84 12.09
C ILE A 156 -14.84 7.86 12.68
N LEU A 157 -16.12 7.69 12.40
CA LEU A 157 -17.17 8.42 13.13
C LEU A 157 -17.22 7.93 14.59
N SER A 158 -16.83 8.78 15.54
CA SER A 158 -16.86 8.49 16.97
C SER A 158 -16.94 9.76 17.82
N ASP A 159 -17.63 9.68 18.95
CA ASP A 159 -17.57 10.69 20.02
C ASP A 159 -16.61 10.27 21.16
N GLU A 160 -15.98 9.09 21.07
CA GLU A 160 -15.05 8.57 22.09
C GLU A 160 -13.71 9.33 22.11
N TYR A 161 -13.31 9.88 20.96
CA TYR A 161 -11.99 10.50 20.76
C TYR A 161 -12.06 12.02 20.57
N THR A 162 -13.16 12.51 20.01
CA THR A 162 -13.40 13.92 19.70
C THR A 162 -14.78 14.36 20.16
N ASP A 163 -14.82 14.97 21.34
CA ASP A 163 -16.03 15.44 21.99
C ASP A 163 -15.64 16.48 23.06
N PRO A 164 -16.00 17.78 22.89
CA PRO A 164 -16.85 18.34 21.84
C PRO A 164 -16.18 18.32 20.44
N PRO A 165 -16.91 18.67 19.35
CA PRO A 165 -16.36 18.64 18.00
C PRO A 165 -15.06 19.44 17.86
N PHE A 166 -14.16 18.95 17.00
CA PHE A 166 -12.79 19.46 16.85
C PHE A 166 -11.97 19.53 18.15
N THR A 167 -12.31 18.78 19.18
CA THR A 167 -11.59 18.79 20.46
C THR A 167 -11.24 17.37 20.85
N CYS A 168 -9.94 17.09 21.04
CA CYS A 168 -9.49 15.79 21.54
C CYS A 168 -10.08 15.56 22.93
N LYS A 169 -10.35 14.30 23.31
CA LYS A 169 -10.89 13.95 24.64
C LYS A 169 -10.03 14.44 25.83
N CYS A 170 -8.76 14.75 25.61
CA CYS A 170 -7.90 15.39 26.62
C CYS A 170 -8.19 16.89 26.83
N GLY A 171 -9.08 17.50 26.04
CA GLY A 171 -9.39 18.93 26.06
C GLY A 171 -8.60 19.78 25.07
N TYR A 172 -7.62 19.22 24.35
CA TYR A 172 -6.90 19.95 23.30
C TYR A 172 -7.84 20.29 22.14
N SER A 173 -8.02 21.58 21.90
CA SER A 173 -8.80 22.08 20.76
C SER A 173 -7.96 22.06 19.50
N LEU A 174 -8.46 21.41 18.45
CA LEU A 174 -7.83 21.33 17.14
C LEU A 174 -8.05 22.62 16.33
N ILE A 175 -9.13 23.35 16.60
CA ILE A 175 -9.44 24.64 15.98
C ILE A 175 -8.81 25.79 16.77
N GLU A 176 -8.46 26.88 16.08
CA GLU A 176 -8.07 28.11 16.79
C GLU A 176 -9.30 28.71 17.47
N LYS A 177 -9.15 29.07 18.75
CA LYS A 177 -10.19 29.73 19.55
C LYS A 177 -10.34 31.19 19.09
N HIS A 178 -10.75 31.42 17.86
CA HIS A 178 -11.10 32.76 17.39
C HIS A 178 -12.42 33.15 18.07
N THR A 179 -12.30 33.76 19.25
CA THR A 179 -13.39 34.30 20.09
C THR A 179 -14.35 33.24 20.66
N ARG A 180 -15.06 33.55 21.75
CA ARG A 180 -15.97 32.62 22.48
C ARG A 180 -17.12 32.03 21.63
N LYS A 181 -17.25 32.41 20.35
CA LYS A 181 -18.17 31.83 19.36
C LYS A 181 -17.39 31.71 18.04
N MET A 182 -17.21 30.49 17.55
CA MET A 182 -16.60 30.29 16.23
C MET A 182 -17.53 30.95 15.19
N ASN A 183 -17.02 31.96 14.47
CA ASN A 183 -17.76 32.54 13.37
C ASN A 183 -17.74 31.52 12.22
N PHE A 184 -18.90 30.98 11.85
CA PHE A 184 -19.04 30.02 10.74
C PHE A 184 -18.50 30.55 9.40
N SER A 185 -18.29 31.87 9.26
CA SER A 185 -17.61 32.45 8.10
C SER A 185 -16.18 31.92 7.92
N ILE A 186 -15.48 31.53 9.00
CA ILE A 186 -14.09 31.05 8.94
C ILE A 186 -13.97 29.77 8.12
N TRP A 187 -15.02 28.94 8.09
CA TRP A 187 -15.03 27.72 7.27
C TRP A 187 -14.99 28.00 5.77
N LYS A 188 -15.33 29.23 5.35
CA LYS A 188 -15.20 29.68 3.96
C LYS A 188 -13.77 30.11 3.62
N GLU A 189 -12.91 30.37 4.61
CA GLU A 189 -11.51 30.76 4.36
C GLU A 189 -10.71 29.64 3.70
N ALA A 190 -11.10 28.39 3.94
CA ALA A 190 -10.49 27.24 3.29
C ALA A 190 -10.61 27.28 1.75
N LYS A 191 -11.59 28.01 1.18
CA LYS A 191 -11.69 28.23 -0.27
C LYS A 191 -10.51 29.03 -0.84
N LYS A 192 -9.81 29.79 0.00
CA LYS A 192 -8.61 30.54 -0.40
C LYS A 192 -7.36 29.65 -0.44
N LEU A 193 -7.43 28.44 0.12
CA LEU A 193 -6.33 27.50 0.07
C LEU A 193 -6.19 26.97 -1.36
N SER A 194 -4.98 27.02 -1.87
CA SER A 194 -4.60 26.36 -3.11
C SER A 194 -3.43 25.43 -2.85
N VAL A 195 -3.38 24.32 -3.58
CA VAL A 195 -2.21 23.42 -3.53
C VAL A 195 -0.99 24.26 -3.91
N LYS A 196 0.03 24.30 -3.05
CA LYS A 196 1.31 24.97 -3.31
C LYS A 196 2.37 24.00 -3.81
N ASP A 197 2.28 22.73 -3.41
CA ASP A 197 3.21 21.68 -3.83
C ASP A 197 3.04 21.38 -5.34
N SER A 198 4.09 21.68 -6.12
CA SER A 198 4.12 21.45 -7.57
C SER A 198 4.07 19.98 -7.95
N SER A 199 4.60 19.09 -7.09
CA SER A 199 4.54 17.64 -7.29
C SER A 199 3.10 17.15 -7.15
N ILE A 200 2.37 17.63 -6.15
CA ILE A 200 0.95 17.28 -5.98
C ILE A 200 0.09 17.83 -7.11
N LYS A 201 0.31 19.08 -7.56
CA LYS A 201 -0.37 19.61 -8.75
C LYS A 201 -0.18 18.72 -9.97
N LYS A 202 1.07 18.32 -10.20
CA LYS A 202 1.43 17.46 -11.31
C LYS A 202 0.79 16.08 -11.16
N TRP A 203 0.81 15.50 -9.96
CA TRP A 203 0.15 14.23 -9.64
C TRP A 203 -1.33 14.24 -10.03
N LEU A 204 -2.08 15.26 -9.61
CA LEU A 204 -3.51 15.41 -9.93
C LEU A 204 -3.79 15.59 -11.43
N SER A 205 -2.79 15.96 -12.22
CA SER A 205 -2.91 16.10 -13.68
C SER A 205 -2.60 14.82 -14.46
N LEU A 206 -2.00 13.79 -13.82
CA LEU A 206 -1.53 12.58 -14.51
C LEU A 206 -2.65 11.72 -15.10
N ASP A 207 -3.86 11.78 -14.54
CA ASP A 207 -5.02 11.00 -15.02
C ASP A 207 -5.57 11.51 -16.37
N LYS A 208 -5.14 12.69 -16.83
CA LYS A 208 -5.73 13.40 -17.97
C LYS A 208 -4.97 13.24 -19.30
N SER A 209 -3.81 12.57 -19.34
CA SER A 209 -3.06 12.39 -20.59
C SER A 209 -3.58 11.18 -21.39
N ALA A 210 -4.06 11.45 -22.61
CA ALA A 210 -4.91 10.55 -23.38
C ALA A 210 -4.22 9.33 -24.03
N ASP A 211 -2.89 9.30 -24.13
CA ASP A 211 -2.22 8.34 -25.03
C ASP A 211 -1.73 7.05 -24.35
N ASN A 212 -1.30 7.10 -23.09
CA ASN A 212 -0.79 5.94 -22.34
C ASN A 212 -1.50 5.78 -20.99
N LEU A 213 -1.81 4.54 -20.62
CA LEU A 213 -2.31 4.21 -19.29
C LEU A 213 -1.13 3.81 -18.41
N CYS A 214 -0.81 4.66 -17.44
CA CYS A 214 0.20 4.37 -16.44
C CYS A 214 -0.45 3.78 -15.18
N LYS A 215 0.06 2.64 -14.72
CA LYS A 215 -0.32 2.04 -13.44
C LYS A 215 0.88 1.77 -12.54
N ILE A 216 0.74 2.16 -11.29
CA ILE A 216 1.74 1.97 -10.24
C ILE A 216 1.25 0.86 -9.33
N TYR A 217 2.07 -0.17 -9.19
CA TYR A 217 1.81 -1.31 -8.33
C TYR A 217 2.76 -1.29 -7.14
N PHE A 218 2.16 -1.44 -5.96
CA PHE A 218 2.87 -1.64 -4.71
C PHE A 218 2.64 -3.07 -4.24
N PHE A 219 3.72 -3.76 -3.88
CA PHE A 219 3.58 -5.02 -3.16
C PHE A 219 2.99 -4.71 -1.77
N GLN A 220 2.06 -5.56 -1.31
CA GLN A 220 1.47 -5.44 0.03
C GLN A 220 2.58 -5.29 1.09
N SER A 221 2.31 -4.62 2.22
CA SER A 221 3.27 -4.34 3.32
C SER A 221 4.43 -3.36 3.04
N GLN A 222 4.52 -2.73 1.86
CA GLN A 222 5.47 -1.63 1.70
C GLN A 222 5.13 -0.47 2.63
N ASN A 223 6.12 0.02 3.37
CA ASN A 223 5.99 1.22 4.18
C ASN A 223 5.92 2.45 3.25
N LEU A 224 4.71 2.79 2.80
CA LEU A 224 4.43 3.89 1.87
C LEU A 224 4.64 5.29 2.49
N LYS A 225 5.15 5.40 3.73
CA LYS A 225 5.23 6.62 4.53
C LYS A 225 6.39 7.55 4.13
N THR A 226 6.56 7.90 2.84
CA THR A 226 7.58 8.89 2.44
C THR A 226 7.14 9.83 1.32
N ASP A 227 7.36 11.15 1.50
CA ASP A 227 7.10 12.21 0.50
C ASP A 227 7.85 12.01 -0.83
N HIS A 228 8.93 11.25 -0.80
CA HIS A 228 9.76 11.00 -1.97
C HIS A 228 9.06 10.09 -2.99
N ILE A 229 8.04 9.34 -2.58
CA ILE A 229 7.34 8.41 -3.49
C ILE A 229 6.63 9.20 -4.58
N ILE A 230 5.78 10.18 -4.27
CA ILE A 230 5.08 10.97 -5.32
C ILE A 230 6.08 11.65 -6.26
N LYS A 231 7.13 12.29 -5.71
CA LYS A 231 8.16 12.94 -6.51
C LYS A 231 8.88 11.98 -7.44
N HIS A 232 9.23 10.79 -6.94
CA HIS A 232 9.88 9.79 -7.77
C HIS A 232 8.92 9.20 -8.80
N LEU A 233 7.66 8.92 -8.44
CA LEU A 233 6.66 8.42 -9.39
C LEU A 233 6.45 9.41 -10.52
N ILE A 234 6.32 10.70 -10.21
CA ILE A 234 6.29 11.77 -11.21
C ILE A 234 7.57 11.74 -12.04
N TRP A 235 8.74 11.65 -11.42
CA TRP A 235 9.99 11.56 -12.16
C TRP A 235 10.00 10.37 -13.12
N VAL A 236 9.60 9.17 -12.70
CA VAL A 236 9.52 7.97 -13.57
C VAL A 236 8.57 8.18 -14.74
N LEU A 237 7.42 8.81 -14.49
CA LEU A 237 6.40 9.04 -15.52
C LEU A 237 6.80 10.11 -16.54
N ASN A 238 7.65 11.08 -16.16
CA ASN A 238 8.12 12.15 -17.05
C ASN A 238 9.47 11.84 -17.68
N SER A 239 10.23 10.96 -17.06
CA SER A 239 11.46 10.43 -17.59
C SER A 239 11.10 9.54 -18.77
N GLY A 240 11.58 9.92 -19.96
CA GLY A 240 11.54 9.08 -21.16
C GLY A 240 12.29 7.74 -20.95
N PRO A 241 12.71 7.05 -22.00
CA PRO A 241 13.54 5.86 -21.87
C PRO A 241 14.90 6.19 -21.23
N ILE A 242 15.03 6.06 -19.90
CA ILE A 242 16.28 6.39 -19.19
C ILE A 242 17.16 5.14 -19.00
N ASP A 243 18.46 5.41 -19.06
CA ASP A 243 19.67 4.59 -18.97
C ASP A 243 19.64 3.35 -18.02
N ARG A 244 20.34 2.29 -18.44
CA ARG A 244 20.48 0.98 -17.77
C ARG A 244 21.04 1.07 -16.35
N LYS A 245 21.73 2.16 -16.00
CA LYS A 245 22.29 2.39 -14.65
C LYS A 245 21.23 2.59 -13.55
N ASN A 246 20.01 2.99 -13.91
CA ASN A 246 18.94 3.27 -12.93
C ASN A 246 17.85 2.18 -12.87
N GLY A 247 18.06 1.01 -13.49
CA GLY A 247 17.14 -0.13 -13.40
C GLY A 247 15.91 -0.07 -14.32
N HIS A 248 15.89 0.83 -15.30
CA HIS A 248 14.80 0.92 -16.27
C HIS A 248 14.97 -0.11 -17.40
N HIS A 249 13.92 -0.88 -17.66
CA HIS A 249 13.89 -1.82 -18.78
C HIS A 249 12.68 -1.54 -19.67
N MET A 250 12.93 -0.96 -20.84
CA MET A 250 11.95 -0.93 -21.92
C MET A 250 12.07 -2.16 -22.79
N VAL A 251 10.94 -2.78 -23.15
CA VAL A 251 10.92 -3.82 -24.17
C VAL A 251 9.74 -3.57 -25.11
N HIS A 252 10.07 -3.37 -26.39
CA HIS A 252 9.13 -3.48 -27.48
C HIS A 252 8.90 -4.98 -27.74
N VAL A 253 7.66 -5.45 -27.61
CA VAL A 253 7.36 -6.87 -27.85
C VAL A 253 6.71 -7.01 -29.22
N ASN A 254 7.43 -7.62 -30.17
CA ASN A 254 6.87 -7.98 -31.46
C ASN A 254 5.98 -9.23 -31.35
N SER A 255 4.94 -9.22 -32.17
CA SER A 255 3.82 -10.16 -32.31
C SER A 255 4.14 -11.65 -32.12
N TYR A 256 3.32 -12.39 -31.34
CA TYR A 256 3.16 -13.84 -31.52
C TYR A 256 1.91 -14.49 -30.85
N ARG A 257 1.71 -15.76 -31.21
CA ARG A 257 0.51 -16.63 -31.37
C ARG A 257 -0.53 -16.74 -30.24
N LYS A 258 -1.77 -16.94 -30.70
CA LYS A 258 -2.94 -17.45 -29.98
C LYS A 258 -2.71 -18.91 -29.52
N GLY A 259 -2.96 -19.19 -28.24
CA GLY A 259 -3.02 -20.57 -27.72
C GLY A 259 -3.19 -20.66 -26.19
N ALA A 260 -4.37 -21.12 -25.78
CA ALA A 260 -4.79 -21.81 -24.54
C ALA A 260 -4.23 -21.41 -23.15
N SER A 261 -5.16 -21.11 -22.24
CA SER A 261 -4.95 -20.76 -20.82
C SER A 261 -4.20 -21.80 -19.97
N GLN A 262 -4.19 -23.08 -20.37
CA GLN A 262 -3.45 -24.13 -19.67
C GLN A 262 -1.95 -24.08 -19.96
N ALA A 263 -1.54 -23.75 -21.19
CA ALA A 263 -0.14 -23.58 -21.55
C ALA A 263 0.50 -22.44 -20.76
N GLN A 264 -0.24 -21.34 -20.56
CA GLN A 264 0.22 -20.20 -19.77
C GLN A 264 0.57 -20.54 -18.32
N ARG A 265 -0.23 -21.40 -17.67
CA ARG A 265 0.00 -21.79 -16.26
C ARG A 265 1.30 -22.56 -16.12
N VAL A 266 1.51 -23.52 -17.02
CA VAL A 266 2.75 -24.30 -17.09
C VAL A 266 3.94 -23.38 -17.37
N GLU A 267 3.78 -22.38 -18.22
CA GLU A 267 4.81 -21.39 -18.52
C GLU A 267 5.21 -20.57 -17.29
N PHE A 268 4.25 -19.96 -16.56
CA PHE A 268 4.55 -19.19 -15.35
C PHE A 268 5.32 -20.01 -14.30
N TYR A 269 4.86 -21.23 -14.03
CA TYR A 269 5.56 -22.13 -13.12
C TYR A 269 6.98 -22.43 -13.63
N THR A 270 7.10 -22.86 -14.89
CA THR A 270 8.38 -23.27 -15.50
C THR A 270 9.39 -22.13 -15.51
N PHE A 271 8.98 -20.92 -15.86
CA PHE A 271 9.86 -19.76 -15.85
C PHE A 271 10.25 -19.36 -14.43
N SER A 272 9.29 -19.27 -13.50
CA SER A 272 9.59 -18.97 -12.10
C SER A 272 10.61 -19.95 -11.50
N PHE A 273 10.47 -21.24 -11.82
CA PHE A 273 11.36 -22.30 -11.35
C PHE A 273 12.77 -22.18 -11.92
N LYS A 274 12.88 -21.91 -13.23
CA LYS A 274 14.17 -21.71 -13.91
C LYS A 274 14.91 -20.49 -13.34
N ILE A 275 14.21 -19.38 -13.14
CA ILE A 275 14.75 -18.15 -12.54
C ILE A 275 15.27 -18.44 -11.14
N TYR A 276 14.42 -19.05 -10.29
CA TYR A 276 14.80 -19.45 -8.95
C TYR A 276 16.05 -20.33 -8.91
N LYS A 277 16.10 -21.41 -9.71
CA LYS A 277 17.27 -22.30 -9.77
C LYS A 277 18.53 -21.56 -10.19
N SER A 278 18.42 -20.61 -11.12
CA SER A 278 19.53 -19.77 -11.54
C SER A 278 20.06 -18.91 -10.39
N ILE A 279 19.17 -18.22 -9.68
CA ILE A 279 19.52 -17.37 -8.53
C ILE A 279 20.12 -18.20 -7.39
N ALA A 280 19.49 -19.31 -7.02
CA ALA A 280 20.00 -20.20 -5.97
C ALA A 280 21.42 -20.71 -6.30
N ARG A 281 21.67 -21.07 -7.57
CA ARG A 281 23.02 -21.46 -8.03
C ARG A 281 24.00 -20.30 -7.96
N HIS A 282 23.58 -19.10 -8.36
CA HIS A 282 24.41 -17.90 -8.29
C HIS A 282 24.81 -17.60 -6.84
N LEU A 283 23.84 -17.53 -5.92
CA LEU A 283 24.10 -17.31 -4.49
C LEU A 283 25.06 -18.35 -3.89
N LYS A 284 24.89 -19.64 -4.23
CA LYS A 284 25.81 -20.72 -3.83
C LYS A 284 27.24 -20.53 -4.35
N LYS A 285 27.40 -19.97 -5.55
CA LYS A 285 28.72 -19.73 -6.18
C LYS A 285 29.38 -18.41 -5.76
N THR A 286 28.60 -17.47 -5.25
CA THR A 286 29.07 -16.15 -4.82
C THR A 286 29.05 -16.04 -3.29
N LEU A 287 27.99 -15.45 -2.73
CA LEU A 287 27.87 -15.11 -1.32
C LEU A 287 28.01 -16.32 -0.38
N LEU A 288 27.54 -17.49 -0.81
CA LEU A 288 27.47 -18.70 0.02
C LEU A 288 28.58 -19.71 -0.29
N LYS A 289 29.57 -19.35 -1.13
CA LYS A 289 30.64 -20.24 -1.57
C LYS A 289 31.39 -20.88 -0.38
N ASN A 290 31.64 -20.10 0.67
CA ASN A 290 32.34 -20.53 1.88
C ASN A 290 31.41 -21.12 2.95
N HIS A 291 30.10 -21.20 2.68
CA HIS A 291 29.08 -21.64 3.62
C HIS A 291 28.35 -22.91 3.16
N ILE A 292 28.79 -23.55 2.07
CA ILE A 292 28.19 -24.79 1.55
C ILE A 292 28.22 -25.92 2.60
N THR A 293 29.32 -26.07 3.32
CA THR A 293 29.46 -27.02 4.44
C THR A 293 28.51 -26.68 5.59
N CYS A 294 28.38 -25.40 5.91
CA CYS A 294 27.45 -24.91 6.95
C CYS A 294 25.99 -25.23 6.59
N ILE A 295 25.61 -25.06 5.32
CA ILE A 295 24.29 -25.44 4.80
C ILE A 295 24.06 -26.95 4.95
N ALA A 296 25.05 -27.78 4.61
CA ALA A 296 24.96 -29.23 4.74
C ALA A 296 24.93 -29.69 6.22
N ARG A 297 25.58 -28.95 7.12
CA ARG A 297 25.57 -29.21 8.57
C ARG A 297 24.20 -28.94 9.17
N LEU A 298 23.63 -27.76 8.89
CA LEU A 298 22.32 -27.36 9.39
C LEU A 298 21.21 -28.36 9.00
N LYS A 299 21.27 -28.93 7.79
CA LYS A 299 20.28 -29.92 7.31
C LYS A 299 20.27 -31.23 8.09
N ARG A 300 21.42 -31.66 8.60
CA ARG A 300 21.57 -32.95 9.31
C ARG A 300 20.99 -32.93 10.72
N LYS A 301 20.33 -31.84 11.14
CA LYS A 301 19.85 -31.62 12.52
C LYS A 301 20.94 -31.90 13.56
N ALA A 302 22.21 -31.60 13.22
CA ALA A 302 23.27 -31.61 14.21
C ALA A 302 23.03 -30.40 15.12
N PRO A 303 22.64 -30.59 16.40
CA PRO A 303 22.36 -29.49 17.31
C PRO A 303 23.69 -28.99 17.83
N ASP A 304 24.42 -28.28 16.98
CA ASP A 304 25.48 -27.44 17.49
C ASP A 304 24.84 -26.24 18.17
N LYS A 305 25.43 -25.79 19.29
CA LYS A 305 24.95 -24.60 20.01
C LYS A 305 24.91 -23.35 19.12
N GLU A 306 25.68 -23.33 18.04
CA GLU A 306 25.85 -22.19 17.14
C GLU A 306 25.39 -22.51 15.71
N MET A 307 24.69 -21.57 15.08
CA MET A 307 24.23 -21.67 13.69
C MET A 307 24.91 -20.62 12.83
N CYS A 308 25.37 -21.00 11.63
CA CYS A 308 25.88 -20.05 10.65
C CYS A 308 24.73 -19.17 10.10
N PRO A 309 24.76 -17.83 10.23
CA PRO A 309 23.70 -16.95 9.75
C PRO A 309 23.44 -17.07 8.24
N TYR A 310 24.50 -17.24 7.43
CA TYR A 310 24.38 -17.45 5.99
C TYR A 310 23.66 -18.76 5.64
N ALA A 311 23.97 -19.83 6.35
CA ALA A 311 23.29 -21.11 6.17
C ALA A 311 21.84 -21.02 6.64
N TYR A 312 21.59 -20.38 7.79
CA TYR A 312 20.25 -20.14 8.31
C TYR A 312 19.37 -19.40 7.29
N ALA A 313 19.88 -18.30 6.73
CA ALA A 313 19.17 -17.49 5.76
C ALA A 313 18.81 -18.30 4.51
N PHE A 314 19.79 -19.02 3.93
CA PHE A 314 19.59 -19.77 2.69
C PHE A 314 18.56 -20.90 2.85
N VAL A 315 18.65 -21.67 3.94
CA VAL A 315 17.79 -22.84 4.13
C VAL A 315 16.34 -22.41 4.44
N ASN A 316 16.14 -21.37 5.25
CA ASN A 316 14.81 -20.82 5.52
C ASN A 316 14.22 -20.09 4.31
N TRP A 317 15.02 -19.33 3.57
CA TRP A 317 14.61 -18.72 2.30
C TRP A 317 14.10 -19.76 1.31
N ARG A 318 14.86 -20.84 1.10
CA ARG A 318 14.46 -21.93 0.21
C ARG A 318 13.20 -22.65 0.71
N LYS A 319 13.12 -22.96 2.01
CA LYS A 319 11.93 -23.57 2.63
C LYS A 319 10.68 -22.75 2.35
N ASN A 320 10.71 -21.44 2.61
CA ASN A 320 9.55 -20.56 2.45
C ASN A 320 9.20 -20.31 0.99
N LEU A 321 10.19 -20.15 0.11
CA LEU A 321 9.94 -20.02 -1.33
C LEU A 321 9.28 -21.28 -1.89
N GLU A 322 9.86 -22.45 -1.68
CA GLU A 322 9.38 -23.73 -2.24
C GLU A 322 8.15 -24.28 -1.50
N GLY A 323 7.76 -23.71 -0.35
CA GLY A 323 6.63 -24.18 0.47
C GLY A 323 6.90 -25.53 1.14
N LEU A 324 8.13 -25.77 1.59
CA LEU A 324 8.54 -27.02 2.24
C LEU A 324 8.14 -27.03 3.72
N ASN A 325 7.75 -28.20 4.22
CA ASN A 325 7.38 -28.39 5.63
C ASN A 325 8.61 -28.24 6.55
N HIS A 326 9.76 -28.79 6.14
CA HIS A 326 10.99 -28.72 6.90
C HIS A 326 12.15 -28.15 6.08
N TYR A 327 13.04 -27.44 6.78
CA TYR A 327 14.23 -26.86 6.17
C TYR A 327 15.23 -27.95 5.74
N SER A 328 15.15 -29.16 6.31
CA SER A 328 15.88 -30.36 5.88
C SER A 328 15.53 -30.82 4.46
N ASP A 329 14.32 -30.51 3.98
CA ASP A 329 13.84 -30.94 2.66
C ASP A 329 14.41 -30.08 1.51
N SER A 330 15.11 -28.99 1.86
CA SER A 330 15.66 -27.97 0.97
C SER A 330 16.85 -28.44 0.11
N GLU A 331 17.05 -29.75 -0.10
CA GLU A 331 18.05 -30.28 -1.05
C GLU A 331 17.47 -31.25 -2.08
N ASN A 332 16.43 -31.99 -1.72
CA ASN A 332 15.84 -33.02 -2.60
C ASN A 332 15.17 -32.45 -3.85
N GLY A 333 15.05 -31.12 -3.93
CA GLY A 333 14.36 -30.45 -5.02
C GLY A 333 12.86 -30.75 -4.97
N LEU A 334 12.06 -29.80 -5.46
CA LEU A 334 10.68 -30.13 -5.75
C LEU A 334 10.68 -31.28 -6.77
N LYS A 335 10.26 -32.48 -6.36
CA LYS A 335 9.67 -33.43 -7.31
C LYS A 335 8.42 -32.72 -7.80
N TYR A 336 8.39 -32.36 -9.09
CA TYR A 336 7.23 -31.76 -9.73
C TYR A 336 6.02 -32.67 -9.47
N LYS A 337 5.20 -32.35 -8.47
CA LYS A 337 3.89 -32.95 -8.34
C LYS A 337 3.07 -32.27 -9.43
N ARG A 338 2.66 -33.02 -10.46
CA ARG A 338 1.61 -32.59 -11.39
C ARG A 338 0.38 -32.29 -10.52
N HIS A 339 0.20 -31.04 -10.15
CA HIS A 339 -1.02 -30.63 -9.49
C HIS A 339 -2.10 -30.54 -10.57
N SER A 340 -3.21 -31.23 -10.33
CA SER A 340 -4.43 -31.22 -11.12
C SER A 340 -5.26 -29.94 -10.90
N GLU A 341 -4.72 -28.93 -10.20
CA GLU A 341 -5.49 -27.78 -9.77
C GLU A 341 -5.72 -26.73 -10.88
N PRO A 342 -6.92 -26.12 -10.93
CA PRO A 342 -7.27 -25.12 -11.92
C PRO A 342 -6.71 -23.72 -11.64
N MET A 343 -5.66 -23.55 -10.82
CA MET A 343 -5.12 -22.24 -10.45
C MET A 343 -3.74 -21.92 -11.08
N LEU A 344 -3.42 -20.62 -11.22
CA LEU A 344 -2.05 -20.17 -11.52
C LEU A 344 -1.12 -20.59 -10.37
N GLU A 345 0.02 -21.19 -10.67
CA GLU A 345 1.01 -21.57 -9.66
C GLU A 345 2.38 -20.99 -9.98
N PHE A 346 3.03 -20.47 -8.95
CA PHE A 346 4.42 -20.05 -8.97
C PHE A 346 5.26 -20.94 -8.06
N THR A 347 6.55 -21.05 -8.38
CA THR A 347 7.52 -21.69 -7.48
C THR A 347 7.63 -20.93 -6.15
N LEU A 348 7.29 -19.64 -6.14
CA LEU A 348 7.29 -18.77 -4.97
C LEU A 348 5.97 -18.91 -4.19
N LYS A 349 5.82 -19.98 -3.41
CA LYS A 349 4.59 -20.24 -2.66
C LYS A 349 4.23 -19.08 -1.72
N GLN A 350 5.24 -18.45 -1.10
CA GLN A 350 5.08 -17.24 -0.28
C GLN A 350 4.46 -16.04 -1.03
N ASN A 351 4.65 -15.93 -2.36
CA ASN A 351 4.19 -14.79 -3.15
C ASN A 351 3.05 -15.15 -4.10
N ASN A 352 2.50 -16.36 -4.00
CA ASN A 352 1.53 -16.89 -4.96
C ASN A 352 0.26 -16.03 -5.01
N ILE A 353 -0.25 -15.59 -3.85
CA ILE A 353 -1.42 -14.71 -3.76
C ILE A 353 -1.11 -13.35 -4.39
N THR A 354 -0.05 -12.67 -3.95
CA THR A 354 0.32 -11.35 -4.47
C THR A 354 0.57 -11.34 -5.98
N LEU A 355 1.21 -12.39 -6.52
CA LEU A 355 1.43 -12.51 -7.96
C LEU A 355 0.14 -12.81 -8.73
N LYS A 356 -0.79 -13.57 -8.16
CA LYS A 356 -2.13 -13.77 -8.73
C LYS A 356 -2.89 -12.45 -8.78
N ASP A 357 -2.93 -11.72 -7.66
CA ASP A 357 -3.61 -10.43 -7.55
C ASP A 357 -3.03 -9.45 -8.56
N LEU A 358 -1.70 -9.38 -8.69
CA LEU A 358 -1.04 -8.57 -9.71
C LEU A 358 -1.48 -8.93 -11.14
N ILE A 359 -1.56 -10.23 -11.46
CA ILE A 359 -1.98 -10.68 -12.80
C ILE A 359 -3.44 -10.32 -13.05
N GLU A 360 -4.33 -10.54 -12.08
CA GLU A 360 -5.74 -10.19 -12.21
C GLU A 360 -5.93 -8.67 -12.32
N ASP A 361 -5.20 -7.87 -11.50
CA ASP A 361 -5.17 -6.41 -11.59
C ASP A 361 -4.76 -5.93 -12.99
N ILE A 362 -3.70 -6.52 -13.55
CA ILE A 362 -3.25 -6.18 -14.91
C ILE A 362 -4.32 -6.59 -15.94
N LYS A 363 -4.91 -7.78 -15.84
CA LYS A 363 -5.95 -8.21 -16.79
C LYS A 363 -7.20 -7.33 -16.74
N VAL A 364 -7.67 -6.98 -15.55
CA VAL A 364 -8.84 -6.11 -15.33
C VAL A 364 -8.57 -4.70 -15.84
N THR A 365 -7.37 -4.19 -15.58
CA THR A 365 -7.02 -2.82 -15.98
C THR A 365 -6.71 -2.72 -17.48
N PHE A 366 -6.22 -3.80 -18.10
CA PHE A 366 -5.72 -3.81 -19.47
C PHE A 366 -6.27 -4.99 -20.30
N PRO A 367 -7.61 -5.16 -20.41
CA PRO A 367 -8.21 -6.36 -20.97
C PRO A 367 -7.93 -6.57 -22.47
N LYS A 368 -7.70 -5.48 -23.22
CA LYS A 368 -7.42 -5.51 -24.67
C LYS A 368 -5.92 -5.59 -24.98
N THR A 369 -5.07 -5.06 -24.11
CA THR A 369 -3.63 -4.86 -24.38
C THR A 369 -2.73 -5.83 -23.64
N ALA A 370 -3.12 -6.41 -22.50
CA ALA A 370 -2.29 -7.37 -21.78
C ALA A 370 -2.37 -8.76 -22.43
N ARG A 371 -1.61 -8.97 -23.51
CA ARG A 371 -1.44 -10.31 -24.09
C ARG A 371 -0.66 -11.19 -23.10
N ASN A 372 -0.91 -12.49 -23.15
CA ASN A 372 -0.32 -13.48 -22.25
C ASN A 372 1.22 -13.40 -22.12
N HIS A 373 1.91 -13.15 -23.22
CA HIS A 373 3.37 -13.04 -23.26
C HIS A 373 3.90 -11.80 -22.54
N GLN A 374 3.14 -10.71 -22.58
CA GLN A 374 3.44 -9.43 -21.95
C GLN A 374 3.32 -9.55 -20.44
N LEU A 375 2.27 -10.25 -19.97
CA LEU A 375 2.14 -10.67 -18.57
C LEU A 375 3.33 -11.55 -18.13
N ILE A 376 3.66 -12.58 -18.91
CA ILE A 376 4.82 -13.46 -18.62
C ILE A 376 6.10 -12.64 -18.54
N TRP A 377 6.31 -11.68 -19.45
CA TRP A 377 7.48 -10.81 -19.44
C TRP A 377 7.56 -9.96 -18.17
N VAL A 378 6.48 -9.26 -17.81
CA VAL A 378 6.40 -8.44 -16.59
C VAL A 378 6.70 -9.29 -15.36
N ILE A 379 6.02 -10.43 -15.24
CA ILE A 379 6.18 -11.34 -14.10
C ILE A 379 7.60 -11.91 -14.04
N ASN A 380 8.21 -12.27 -15.17
CA ASN A 380 9.59 -12.73 -15.23
C ASN A 380 10.63 -11.66 -14.86
N LYS A 381 10.27 -10.37 -14.91
CA LYS A 381 11.12 -9.27 -14.41
C LYS A 381 10.93 -9.01 -12.92
N ILE A 382 9.71 -9.19 -12.42
CA ILE A 382 9.37 -9.01 -11.01
C ILE A 382 9.89 -10.18 -10.15
N ILE A 383 9.77 -11.41 -10.63
CA ILE A 383 10.14 -12.62 -9.88
C ILE A 383 11.60 -12.60 -9.37
N PRO A 384 12.63 -12.30 -10.19
CA PRO A 384 14.01 -12.24 -9.69
C PRO A 384 14.19 -11.26 -8.53
N ILE A 385 13.52 -10.11 -8.59
CA ILE A 385 13.58 -9.05 -7.57
C ILE A 385 12.95 -9.56 -6.29
N LEU A 386 11.78 -10.21 -6.37
CA LEU A 386 11.11 -10.83 -5.22
C LEU A 386 11.99 -11.90 -4.57
N ILE A 387 12.55 -12.81 -5.37
CA ILE A 387 13.38 -13.92 -4.90
C ILE A 387 14.60 -13.39 -4.13
N LEU A 388 15.29 -12.40 -4.69
CA LEU A 388 16.47 -11.80 -4.07
C LEU A 388 16.11 -10.98 -2.84
N ASN A 389 15.04 -10.18 -2.89
CA ASN A 389 14.56 -9.41 -1.74
C ASN A 389 14.27 -10.33 -0.55
N HIS A 390 13.54 -11.43 -0.74
CA HIS A 390 13.27 -12.40 0.32
C HIS A 390 14.56 -13.02 0.88
N PHE A 391 15.52 -13.36 0.03
CA PHE A 391 16.80 -13.90 0.50
C PHE A 391 17.51 -12.90 1.42
N TYR A 392 17.53 -11.62 1.03
CA TYR A 392 18.19 -10.59 1.81
C TYR A 392 17.45 -10.21 3.10
N ASN A 393 16.12 -10.30 3.12
CA ASN A 393 15.35 -10.15 4.36
C ASN A 393 15.64 -11.32 5.33
N TRP A 394 15.73 -12.55 4.82
CA TRP A 394 16.20 -13.70 5.61
C TRP A 394 17.61 -13.49 6.15
N LEU A 395 18.50 -12.93 5.33
CA LEU A 395 19.86 -12.65 5.73
C LEU A 395 19.95 -11.55 6.79
N ALA A 396 19.12 -10.52 6.69
CA ALA A 396 19.08 -9.41 7.64
C ALA A 396 18.73 -9.85 9.07
N ILE A 397 17.80 -10.80 9.22
CA ILE A 397 17.40 -11.32 10.53
C ILE A 397 18.26 -12.51 11.00
N SER A 398 19.07 -13.07 10.09
CA SER A 398 19.72 -14.36 10.33
C SER A 398 20.63 -14.38 11.55
N LYS A 399 21.32 -13.28 11.88
CA LYS A 399 22.21 -13.20 13.04
C LYS A 399 21.46 -13.46 14.35
N GLU A 400 20.38 -12.74 14.57
CA GLU A 400 19.55 -12.85 15.77
C GLU A 400 18.89 -14.22 15.84
N PHE A 401 18.29 -14.65 14.73
CA PHE A 401 17.54 -15.91 14.71
C PHE A 401 18.45 -17.14 14.85
N ALA A 402 19.63 -17.12 14.23
CA ALA A 402 20.64 -18.16 14.36
C ALA A 402 21.20 -18.24 15.78
N SER A 403 21.47 -17.09 16.42
CA SER A 403 22.01 -17.06 17.78
C SER A 403 21.01 -17.59 18.82
N ASN A 404 19.71 -17.36 18.59
CA ASN A 404 18.63 -17.81 19.46
C ASN A 404 18.06 -19.19 19.08
N ASN A 405 18.65 -19.89 18.10
CA ASN A 405 18.16 -21.18 17.59
C ASN A 405 16.67 -21.16 17.19
N LEU A 406 16.18 -20.03 16.67
CA LEU A 406 14.77 -19.85 16.33
C LEU A 406 14.44 -20.57 15.02
N ILE A 407 13.53 -21.54 15.08
CA ILE A 407 12.98 -22.22 13.89
C ILE A 407 11.63 -21.59 13.58
N THR A 408 11.50 -20.93 12.43
CA THR A 408 10.21 -20.37 12.02
C THR A 408 9.47 -21.30 11.07
N HIS A 409 8.16 -21.39 11.27
CA HIS A 409 7.25 -22.06 10.34
C HIS A 409 6.75 -21.12 9.24
N TYR A 410 6.81 -19.82 9.49
CA TYR A 410 6.34 -18.76 8.60
C TYR A 410 7.44 -17.72 8.38
N THR A 411 7.26 -16.89 7.37
CA THR A 411 8.15 -15.74 7.14
C THR A 411 7.88 -14.68 8.20
N PRO A 412 8.87 -14.25 9.00
CA PRO A 412 8.66 -13.29 10.10
C PRO A 412 8.70 -11.82 9.63
N PHE A 413 8.71 -11.57 8.32
CA PHE A 413 8.80 -10.24 7.73
C PHE A 413 7.89 -10.13 6.50
N GLY A 414 7.54 -8.89 6.16
CA GLY A 414 6.81 -8.55 4.94
C GLY A 414 7.74 -8.30 3.75
N TYR A 415 7.29 -7.46 2.82
CA TYR A 415 8.05 -7.02 1.66
C TYR A 415 8.95 -5.82 2.00
N GLU A 416 9.83 -6.02 2.99
CA GLU A 416 10.75 -4.98 3.46
C GLU A 416 11.66 -4.52 2.33
N CYS A 417 11.79 -3.20 2.17
CA CYS A 417 12.61 -2.57 1.13
C CYS A 417 12.30 -3.07 -0.29
N MET A 418 11.09 -3.54 -0.61
CA MET A 418 10.74 -3.87 -2.00
C MET A 418 10.60 -2.60 -2.85
N PRO A 419 10.97 -2.63 -4.15
CA PRO A 419 10.62 -1.54 -5.04
C PRO A 419 9.13 -1.51 -5.30
N TYR A 420 8.61 -0.33 -5.60
CA TYR A 420 7.38 -0.21 -6.36
C TYR A 420 7.68 -0.34 -7.84
N PHE A 421 6.67 -0.80 -8.58
CA PHE A 421 6.74 -1.00 -10.01
C PHE A 421 5.79 -0.03 -10.69
N VAL A 422 6.29 0.68 -11.69
CA VAL A 422 5.51 1.52 -12.58
C VAL A 422 5.41 0.78 -13.90
N MET A 423 4.20 0.41 -14.27
CA MET A 423 3.86 -0.23 -15.53
C MET A 423 3.13 0.77 -16.41
N GLU A 424 3.70 1.06 -17.57
CA GLU A 424 3.08 1.90 -18.57
C GLU A 424 2.64 1.03 -19.75
N PHE A 425 1.36 1.13 -20.08
CA PHE A 425 0.73 0.41 -21.18
C PHE A 425 0.28 1.42 -22.22
N SER A 426 0.68 1.19 -23.46
CA SER A 426 0.13 1.93 -24.57
C SER A 426 -1.31 1.48 -24.85
N LYS A 427 -2.17 2.44 -25.21
CA LYS A 427 -3.52 2.16 -25.70
C LYS A 427 -3.51 1.68 -27.17
N LYS A 428 -2.42 1.93 -27.90
CA LYS A 428 -2.29 1.50 -29.30
C LYS A 428 -1.96 0.02 -29.36
N GLU A 429 -2.71 -0.70 -30.19
CA GLU A 429 -2.48 -2.12 -30.37
C GLU A 429 -1.09 -2.39 -30.98
N GLY A 430 -0.32 -3.29 -30.37
CA GLY A 430 1.03 -3.65 -30.84
C GLY A 430 2.18 -2.87 -30.17
N GLU A 431 1.89 -1.81 -29.42
CA GLU A 431 2.90 -1.14 -28.60
C GLU A 431 3.20 -1.94 -27.31
N GLY A 432 4.48 -1.96 -26.89
CA GLY A 432 4.97 -2.79 -25.78
C GLY A 432 4.55 -2.31 -24.38
N ILE A 433 4.93 -3.07 -23.34
CA ILE A 433 4.80 -2.64 -21.93
C ILE A 433 6.14 -2.05 -21.49
N LYS A 434 6.10 -0.90 -20.83
CA LYS A 434 7.26 -0.35 -20.13
C LYS A 434 7.15 -0.64 -18.64
N LEU A 435 8.17 -1.27 -18.07
CA LEU A 435 8.28 -1.55 -16.65
C LEU A 435 9.45 -0.75 -16.08
N SER A 436 9.16 0.12 -15.11
CA SER A 436 10.15 0.87 -14.36
C SER A 436 10.06 0.52 -12.89
N TYR A 437 11.20 0.36 -12.24
CA TYR A 437 11.30 0.18 -10.80
C TYR A 437 12.64 0.75 -10.35
N LYS A 438 12.69 1.29 -9.13
CA LYS A 438 13.94 1.76 -8.55
C LYS A 438 14.54 0.66 -7.71
N ASP A 439 15.67 0.09 -8.13
CA ASP A 439 16.31 -0.99 -7.37
C ASP A 439 16.65 -0.53 -5.94
N PRO A 440 15.97 -1.06 -4.90
CA PRO A 440 16.28 -0.74 -3.52
C PRO A 440 17.40 -1.62 -2.96
N ILE A 441 17.78 -2.68 -3.67
CA ILE A 441 18.47 -3.84 -3.10
C ILE A 441 19.96 -3.56 -2.83
N TYR A 442 20.56 -2.48 -3.36
CA TYR A 442 22.01 -2.28 -3.23
C TYR A 442 22.47 -1.24 -2.20
N ILE A 443 21.62 -0.31 -1.77
CA ILE A 443 22.09 0.80 -0.93
C ILE A 443 22.31 0.37 0.53
N ASN A 444 21.53 -0.59 1.06
CA ASN A 444 21.61 -1.02 2.46
C ASN A 444 22.22 -2.42 2.67
N LEU A 445 22.58 -3.12 1.59
CA LEU A 445 23.05 -4.51 1.67
C LEU A 445 24.44 -4.62 2.29
N GLY A 446 25.36 -3.73 1.88
CA GLY A 446 26.74 -3.74 2.37
C GLY A 446 26.82 -3.52 3.88
N GLN A 447 25.99 -2.63 4.44
CA GLN A 447 25.95 -2.37 5.88
C GLN A 447 25.35 -3.54 6.67
N LYS A 448 24.31 -4.21 6.15
CA LYS A 448 23.72 -5.39 6.81
C LYS A 448 24.61 -6.63 6.75
N LEU A 449 25.40 -6.77 5.68
CA LEU A 449 26.34 -7.89 5.51
C LEU A 449 27.60 -7.77 6.35
N ALA A 450 28.04 -6.54 6.67
CA ALA A 450 29.29 -6.28 7.40
C ALA A 450 29.34 -6.91 8.80
N ASN A 451 28.20 -7.30 9.38
CA ASN A 451 28.08 -7.77 10.76
C ASN A 451 27.82 -9.28 10.92
N LEU A 452 27.82 -10.04 9.82
CA LEU A 452 27.56 -11.48 9.84
C LEU A 452 28.87 -12.25 9.96
N ILE A 453 29.05 -12.95 11.07
CA ILE A 453 30.22 -13.80 11.32
C ILE A 453 29.77 -15.26 11.20
N CYS A 454 30.56 -16.04 10.47
CA CYS A 454 30.36 -17.48 10.41
C CYS A 454 31.11 -18.14 11.57
N PRO A 455 30.45 -18.86 12.48
CA PRO A 455 31.12 -19.53 13.61
C PRO A 455 32.05 -20.68 13.15
N PHE A 456 31.94 -21.08 11.87
CA PHE A 456 32.66 -22.21 11.30
C PHE A 456 33.63 -21.81 10.20
N SER A 457 33.82 -20.51 9.94
CA SER A 457 34.95 -20.11 9.11
C SER A 457 36.20 -20.28 9.96
N SER A 458 37.01 -21.29 9.66
CA SER A 458 38.41 -21.30 10.09
C SER A 458 39.00 -19.95 9.69
N MET A 459 39.54 -19.19 10.65
CA MET A 459 40.36 -18.02 10.33
C MET A 459 41.45 -18.49 9.36
N THR A 460 41.28 -18.17 8.09
CA THR A 460 42.34 -18.28 7.08
C THR A 460 43.17 -17.01 7.12
#